data_AF-A0A6N6JG27-F1
#
_entry.id   AF-A0A6N6JG27-F1
#
_cell.length_a   1.000
_cell.length_b   1.000
_cell.length_c   1.000
_cell.angle_alpha   90.00
_cell.angle_beta   90.00
_cell.angle_gamma   90.00
#
_symmetry.space_group_name_H-M   'P 1'
#
loop_
_entity.id
_entity.type
_entity.pdbx_description
1 polymer ?
#
loop_
_entity_poly.entity_id
_entity_poly.type
_entity_poly.pdbx_seq_one_letter_code
_entity_poly.pdbx_strand_id
1 'polypeptide(L)'
;MPYLKGMRPLPVSEAVTLGLEEGIEFYFTTLQPIFENPKGMFGRLFSAIRKKRSEKSRKTVLHLSDLHLGNKQVTAKRQYLKGALRSVCKKVDRVVLTGDVFDNPTSELRTEFDDFRSDLELFTKDNIILVPGNHDVRSSGNRFGKLGESYKAFSNLWQPTVVDHDMKAIFLCFDSCEEGSFARGRVSQNQRLAVASQIDALIQKSPECAEYTRIALVHHHPLPFDEEPEATALYQRVVQSIFPADQFVAFEDNEAFNRWCENRDVSLILHGHKHSPRQAWTDDGILVVGCGSTTGVEATPLCYDLVTLDPDTQAWSVAFYFDEHADGGGFRLQSVSLSAPKN
;
A
#
# COMPACT_ATOMS: atom_id res chain seq x y z
N MET A 1 -36.47 34.32 16.12
CA MET A 1 -35.47 33.26 16.31
C MET A 1 -34.46 33.69 17.38
N PRO A 2 -34.51 33.19 18.62
CA PRO A 2 -33.66 33.67 19.71
C PRO A 2 -32.35 32.88 19.91
N TYR A 3 -32.06 31.85 19.12
CA TYR A 3 -30.98 30.88 19.43
C TYR A 3 -29.59 31.15 18.83
N LEU A 4 -29.34 32.29 18.18
CA LEU A 4 -28.08 32.53 17.47
C LEU A 4 -27.09 33.50 18.15
N LYS A 5 -27.37 33.97 19.37
CA LYS A 5 -26.41 34.76 20.15
C LYS A 5 -25.45 33.84 20.91
N GLY A 6 -24.24 33.66 20.39
CA GLY A 6 -23.13 33.01 21.10
C GLY A 6 -22.41 31.89 20.35
N MET A 7 -22.88 31.49 19.16
CA MET A 7 -22.15 30.52 18.34
C MET A 7 -20.93 31.21 17.72
N ARG A 8 -19.73 30.83 18.17
CA ARG A 8 -18.51 31.14 17.41
C ARG A 8 -18.63 30.44 16.06
N PRO A 9 -18.22 31.08 14.94
CA PRO A 9 -18.07 30.38 13.68
C PRO A 9 -17.20 29.14 13.91
N LEU A 10 -17.55 28.03 13.27
CA LEU A 10 -16.64 26.90 13.25
C LEU A 10 -15.31 27.37 12.68
N PRO A 11 -14.17 27.00 13.29
CA PRO A 11 -12.89 27.30 12.68
C PRO A 11 -12.90 26.74 11.26
N VAL A 12 -12.35 27.48 10.29
CA VAL A 12 -12.34 27.12 8.86
C VAL A 12 -11.74 25.70 8.65
N SER A 13 -10.91 25.26 9.59
CA SER A 13 -10.37 23.91 9.73
C SER A 13 -11.40 22.82 10.09
N GLU A 14 -12.70 23.08 10.13
CA GLU A 14 -13.77 22.07 10.32
C GLU A 14 -14.83 22.09 9.20
N ALA A 15 -14.65 22.92 8.17
CA ALA A 15 -15.55 22.99 7.03
C ALA A 15 -15.29 21.87 6.01
N VAL A 16 -16.35 21.44 5.31
CA VAL A 16 -16.27 20.59 4.11
C VAL A 16 -16.84 21.35 2.92
N THR A 17 -16.09 21.39 1.82
CA THR A 17 -16.55 22.02 0.57
C THR A 17 -17.09 20.93 -0.35
N LEU A 18 -18.36 21.07 -0.75
CA LEU A 18 -19.05 20.14 -1.65
C LEU A 18 -19.47 20.87 -2.92
N GLY A 19 -19.52 20.14 -4.03
CA GLY A 19 -20.22 20.62 -5.22
C GLY A 19 -21.71 20.80 -4.93
N LEU A 20 -22.42 21.61 -5.72
CA LEU A 20 -23.80 21.99 -5.43
C LEU A 20 -24.73 20.77 -5.29
N GLU A 21 -24.68 19.81 -6.21
CA GLU A 21 -25.51 18.60 -6.17
C GLU A 21 -25.21 17.73 -4.94
N GLU A 22 -23.94 17.47 -4.67
CA GLU A 22 -23.50 16.70 -3.51
C GLU A 22 -23.84 17.40 -2.19
N GLY A 23 -23.78 18.74 -2.16
CA GLY A 23 -24.16 19.56 -1.02
C GLY A 23 -25.67 19.51 -0.75
N ILE A 24 -26.49 19.55 -1.81
CA ILE A 24 -27.94 19.37 -1.71
C ILE A 24 -28.25 17.98 -1.16
N GLU A 25 -27.65 16.93 -1.72
CA GLU A 25 -27.85 15.56 -1.24
C GLU A 25 -27.45 15.41 0.22
N PHE A 26 -26.26 15.87 0.60
CA PHE A 26 -25.77 15.79 1.98
C PHE A 26 -26.69 16.55 2.96
N TYR A 27 -27.20 17.72 2.55
CA TYR A 27 -28.15 18.47 3.36
C TYR A 27 -29.42 17.66 3.61
N PHE A 28 -30.09 17.19 2.55
CA PHE A 28 -31.39 16.53 2.68
C PHE A 28 -31.31 15.13 3.31
N THR A 29 -30.28 14.35 2.99
CA THR A 29 -30.17 12.96 3.48
C THR A 29 -29.54 12.87 4.87
N THR A 30 -28.68 13.82 5.24
CA THR A 30 -27.88 13.72 6.47
C THR A 30 -28.12 14.88 7.44
N LEU A 31 -28.06 16.14 6.99
CA LEU A 31 -28.14 17.29 7.90
C LEU A 31 -29.57 17.59 8.36
N GLN A 32 -30.55 17.55 7.45
CA GLN A 32 -31.95 17.84 7.75
C GLN A 32 -32.52 16.91 8.85
N PRO A 33 -32.33 15.56 8.79
CA PRO A 33 -32.78 14.67 9.87
C PRO A 33 -32.15 14.99 11.24
N ILE A 34 -30.94 15.56 11.26
CA ILE A 34 -30.27 16.00 12.50
C ILE A 34 -30.95 17.25 13.05
N PHE A 35 -31.31 18.22 12.20
CA PHE A 35 -32.02 19.43 12.62
C PHE A 35 -33.45 19.16 13.11
N GLU A 36 -34.12 18.14 12.57
CA GLU A 36 -35.47 17.74 12.98
C GLU A 36 -35.51 17.08 14.38
N ASN A 37 -34.36 16.64 14.92
CA ASN A 37 -34.26 16.08 16.26
C ASN A 37 -33.21 16.83 17.11
N PRO A 38 -33.59 17.71 18.06
CA PRO A 38 -32.64 18.56 18.76
C PRO A 38 -31.75 17.84 19.80
N LYS A 39 -32.05 16.58 20.17
CA LYS A 39 -31.27 15.86 21.19
C LYS A 39 -29.86 15.56 20.68
N GLY A 40 -28.83 16.09 21.35
CA GLY A 40 -27.43 15.91 20.95
C GLY A 40 -27.11 16.44 19.55
N MET A 41 -27.91 17.38 19.03
CA MET A 41 -27.85 17.89 17.66
C MET A 41 -26.44 18.32 17.26
N PHE A 42 -25.76 19.13 18.08
CA PHE A 42 -24.41 19.61 17.76
C PHE A 42 -23.40 18.47 17.62
N GLY A 43 -23.41 17.48 18.52
CA GLY A 43 -22.51 16.33 18.42
C GLY A 43 -22.73 15.52 17.14
N ARG A 44 -24.00 15.26 16.78
CA ARG A 44 -24.34 14.56 15.53
C ARG A 44 -24.00 15.38 14.30
N LEU A 45 -24.24 16.69 14.32
CA LEU A 45 -23.89 17.60 13.23
C LEU A 45 -22.38 17.62 13.00
N PHE A 46 -21.58 17.77 14.06
CA PHE A 46 -20.12 17.73 13.96
C PHE A 46 -19.62 16.38 13.47
N SER A 47 -20.18 15.27 13.98
CA SER A 47 -19.83 13.94 13.52
C SER A 47 -20.14 13.74 12.03
N ALA A 48 -21.31 14.20 11.56
CA ALA A 48 -21.68 14.11 10.15
C ALA A 48 -20.78 14.96 9.24
N ILE A 49 -20.47 16.20 9.62
CA ILE A 49 -19.57 17.08 8.87
C ILE A 49 -18.16 16.50 8.82
N ARG A 50 -17.63 16.02 9.96
CA ARG A 50 -16.31 15.37 10.03
C ARG A 50 -16.27 14.10 9.19
N LYS A 51 -17.31 13.27 9.24
CA LYS A 51 -17.43 12.07 8.40
C LYS A 51 -17.42 12.42 6.91
N LYS A 52 -18.23 13.39 6.48
CA LYS A 52 -18.30 13.81 5.07
C LYS A 52 -17.00 14.44 4.59
N ARG A 53 -16.31 15.18 5.47
CA ARG A 53 -14.96 15.69 5.20
C ARG A 53 -13.97 14.56 5.03
N SER A 54 -13.90 13.62 5.98
CA SER A 54 -13.06 12.42 5.91
C SER A 54 -13.28 11.69 4.58
N GLU A 55 -14.53 11.46 4.19
CA GLU A 55 -14.86 10.84 2.90
C GLU A 55 -14.30 11.60 1.69
N LYS A 56 -14.29 12.94 1.74
CA LYS A 56 -13.71 13.80 0.68
C LYS A 56 -12.19 13.88 0.72
N SER A 57 -11.60 13.81 1.91
CA SER A 57 -10.15 13.94 2.11
C SER A 57 -9.44 12.61 2.00
N ARG A 58 -10.16 11.48 1.98
CA ARG A 58 -9.59 10.14 1.81
C ARG A 58 -8.69 10.06 0.59
N LYS A 59 -7.57 9.38 0.77
CA LYS A 59 -6.53 9.21 -0.23
C LYS A 59 -6.34 7.75 -0.51
N THR A 60 -6.16 7.40 -1.76
CA THR A 60 -6.05 5.99 -2.15
C THR A 60 -4.68 5.69 -2.72
N VAL A 61 -4.05 4.62 -2.23
CA VAL A 61 -2.82 4.04 -2.75
C VAL A 61 -3.19 2.74 -3.47
N LEU A 62 -2.74 2.62 -4.72
CA LEU A 62 -2.71 1.34 -5.43
C LEU A 62 -1.43 0.59 -5.04
N HIS A 63 -1.57 -0.59 -4.45
CA HIS A 63 -0.45 -1.47 -4.12
C HIS A 63 -0.35 -2.59 -5.15
N LEU A 64 0.78 -2.62 -5.84
CA LEU A 64 1.17 -3.63 -6.83
C LEU A 64 2.41 -4.38 -6.33
N SER A 65 2.62 -5.59 -6.82
CA SER A 65 3.81 -6.37 -6.51
C SER A 65 4.08 -7.45 -7.55
N ASP A 66 5.31 -7.96 -7.60
CA ASP A 66 5.68 -9.19 -8.29
C ASP A 66 5.22 -9.19 -9.76
N LEU A 67 5.70 -8.20 -10.52
CA LEU A 67 5.39 -8.05 -11.94
C LEU A 67 6.08 -9.11 -12.79
N HIS A 68 7.32 -9.50 -12.45
CA HIS A 68 8.12 -10.50 -13.17
C HIS A 68 8.17 -10.26 -14.70
N LEU A 69 8.44 -9.01 -15.11
CA LEU A 69 8.62 -8.67 -16.52
C LEU A 69 9.73 -9.53 -17.14
N GLY A 70 9.46 -10.05 -18.34
CA GLY A 70 10.30 -11.04 -19.02
C GLY A 70 9.84 -12.49 -18.86
N ASN A 71 8.95 -12.78 -17.90
CA ASN A 71 8.34 -14.10 -17.79
C ASN A 71 7.30 -14.35 -18.91
N LYS A 72 7.40 -15.50 -19.59
CA LYS A 72 6.53 -15.85 -20.74
C LYS A 72 5.03 -15.89 -20.38
N GLN A 73 4.68 -16.32 -19.17
CA GLN A 73 3.29 -16.35 -18.72
C GLN A 73 2.73 -14.93 -18.52
N VAL A 74 3.58 -14.01 -18.07
CA VAL A 74 3.25 -12.61 -17.83
C VAL A 74 3.04 -11.85 -19.15
N THR A 75 3.87 -12.11 -20.16
CA THR A 75 3.78 -11.42 -21.47
C THR A 75 2.38 -11.51 -22.09
N ALA A 76 1.71 -12.66 -21.97
CA ALA A 76 0.37 -12.87 -22.52
C ALA A 76 -0.72 -12.03 -21.81
N LYS A 77 -0.53 -11.73 -20.51
CA LYS A 77 -1.51 -11.04 -19.67
C LYS A 77 -1.31 -9.51 -19.64
N ARG A 78 -0.18 -9.02 -20.14
CA ARG A 78 0.24 -7.62 -20.02
C ARG A 78 -0.76 -6.61 -20.59
N GLN A 79 -1.30 -6.86 -21.79
CA GLN A 79 -2.25 -5.93 -22.41
C GLN A 79 -3.55 -5.82 -21.61
N TYR A 80 -4.03 -6.95 -21.09
CA TYR A 80 -5.19 -6.98 -20.21
C TYR A 80 -4.93 -6.17 -18.93
N LEU A 81 -3.79 -6.39 -18.27
CA LEU A 81 -3.41 -5.68 -17.05
C LEU A 81 -3.29 -4.17 -17.27
N LYS A 82 -2.67 -3.73 -18.36
CA LYS A 82 -2.62 -2.30 -18.71
C LYS A 82 -4.03 -1.72 -18.83
N GLY A 83 -4.97 -2.43 -19.48
CA GLY A 83 -6.36 -2.00 -19.61
C GLY A 83 -7.09 -1.91 -18.27
N ALA A 84 -6.94 -2.93 -17.42
CA ALA A 84 -7.56 -2.99 -16.10
C ALA A 84 -7.01 -1.89 -15.17
N LEU A 85 -5.69 -1.81 -15.03
CA LEU A 85 -5.02 -0.85 -14.13
C LEU A 85 -5.25 0.60 -14.58
N ARG A 86 -5.35 0.89 -15.88
CA ARG A 86 -5.64 2.25 -16.37
C ARG A 86 -6.90 2.86 -15.75
N SER A 87 -7.95 2.05 -15.54
CA SER A 87 -9.19 2.54 -14.94
C SER A 87 -9.08 2.74 -13.43
N VAL A 88 -8.21 1.96 -12.78
CA VAL A 88 -7.91 2.05 -11.36
C VAL A 88 -7.00 3.25 -11.08
N CYS A 89 -5.92 3.43 -11.84
CA CYS A 89 -4.95 4.51 -11.65
C CYS A 89 -5.58 5.90 -11.71
N LYS A 90 -6.60 6.10 -12.55
CA LYS A 90 -7.37 7.36 -12.61
C LYS A 90 -8.13 7.73 -11.33
N LYS A 91 -8.26 6.78 -10.40
CA LYS A 91 -9.04 6.92 -9.16
C LYS A 91 -8.18 6.86 -7.90
N VAL A 92 -6.87 6.68 -8.03
CA VAL A 92 -5.94 6.61 -6.90
C VAL A 92 -5.03 7.83 -6.90
N ASP A 93 -4.54 8.20 -5.72
CA ASP A 93 -3.64 9.33 -5.53
C ASP A 93 -2.17 8.90 -5.69
N ARG A 94 -1.84 7.65 -5.30
CA ARG A 94 -0.48 7.12 -5.32
C ARG A 94 -0.43 5.67 -5.80
N VAL A 95 0.72 5.28 -6.32
CA VAL A 95 1.05 3.87 -6.62
C VAL A 95 2.30 3.48 -5.83
N VAL A 96 2.24 2.32 -5.18
CA VAL A 96 3.40 1.64 -4.60
C VAL A 96 3.62 0.30 -5.30
N LEU A 97 4.89 -0.06 -5.51
CA LEU A 97 5.29 -1.32 -6.13
C LEU A 97 6.31 -2.03 -5.22
N THR A 98 5.90 -3.15 -4.61
CA THR A 98 6.69 -3.86 -3.59
C THR A 98 7.59 -4.97 -4.14
N GLY A 99 8.37 -4.65 -5.18
CA GLY A 99 9.45 -5.50 -5.68
C GLY A 99 9.07 -6.55 -6.72
N ASP A 100 10.10 -7.26 -7.18
CA ASP A 100 10.11 -8.24 -8.27
C ASP A 100 9.46 -7.69 -9.54
N VAL A 101 9.99 -6.54 -9.97
CA VAL A 101 9.61 -5.90 -11.24
C VAL A 101 10.01 -6.75 -12.42
N PHE A 102 11.22 -7.31 -12.38
CA PHE A 102 11.79 -8.13 -13.44
C PHE A 102 11.89 -9.58 -12.99
N ASP A 103 11.79 -10.52 -13.93
CA ASP A 103 12.18 -11.92 -13.70
C ASP A 103 13.72 -12.08 -13.77
N ASN A 104 14.32 -11.46 -14.79
CA ASN A 104 15.77 -11.36 -14.99
C ASN A 104 16.09 -10.02 -15.69
N PRO A 105 16.66 -9.01 -15.00
CA PRO A 105 16.80 -7.65 -15.54
C PRO A 105 17.67 -7.58 -16.82
N THR A 106 17.15 -6.94 -17.87
CA THR A 106 17.89 -6.56 -19.08
C THR A 106 17.58 -5.10 -19.47
N SER A 107 18.35 -4.50 -20.37
CA SER A 107 18.08 -3.15 -20.90
C SER A 107 16.72 -3.05 -21.58
N GLU A 108 16.31 -4.08 -22.31
CA GLU A 108 15.04 -4.12 -23.04
C GLU A 108 13.87 -4.19 -22.06
N LEU A 109 13.97 -5.05 -21.04
CA LEU A 109 12.96 -5.13 -19.99
C LEU A 109 12.92 -3.83 -19.17
N ARG A 110 14.06 -3.17 -18.97
CA ARG A 110 14.09 -1.86 -18.32
C ARG A 110 13.30 -0.83 -19.12
N THR A 111 13.51 -0.72 -20.43
CA THR A 111 12.68 0.15 -21.29
C THR A 111 11.21 -0.25 -21.22
N GLU A 112 10.91 -1.54 -21.23
CA GLU A 112 9.54 -2.05 -21.10
C GLU A 112 8.86 -1.62 -19.79
N PHE A 113 9.63 -1.64 -18.69
CA PHE A 113 9.17 -1.15 -17.40
C PHE A 113 9.02 0.36 -17.38
N ASP A 114 9.97 1.12 -17.93
CA ASP A 114 9.89 2.58 -18.00
C ASP A 114 8.63 3.03 -18.79
N ASP A 115 8.27 2.32 -19.87
CA ASP A 115 7.02 2.53 -20.61
C ASP A 115 5.78 2.22 -19.75
N PHE A 116 5.78 1.07 -19.07
CA PHE A 116 4.67 0.68 -18.18
C PHE A 116 4.51 1.67 -17.01
N ARG A 117 5.62 2.06 -16.40
CA ARG A 117 5.68 3.07 -15.33
C ARG A 117 5.14 4.40 -15.84
N SER A 118 5.59 4.87 -17.00
CA SER A 118 5.11 6.11 -17.60
C SER A 118 3.60 6.07 -17.83
N ASP A 119 3.07 4.94 -18.30
CA ASP A 119 1.63 4.75 -18.45
C ASP A 119 0.89 4.91 -17.11
N LEU A 120 1.41 4.35 -16.02
CA LEU A 120 0.80 4.48 -14.68
C LEU A 120 0.92 5.92 -14.15
N GLU A 121 2.10 6.52 -14.26
CA GLU A 121 2.40 7.89 -13.79
C GLU A 121 1.63 8.95 -14.58
N LEU A 122 1.23 8.68 -15.83
CA LEU A 122 0.33 9.56 -16.59
C LEU A 122 -1.08 9.66 -15.98
N PHE A 123 -1.50 8.65 -15.21
CA PHE A 123 -2.82 8.62 -14.59
C PHE A 123 -2.80 8.94 -13.10
N THR A 124 -1.62 9.02 -12.48
CA THR A 124 -1.44 9.43 -11.08
C THR A 124 -0.80 10.80 -10.98
N LYS A 125 -0.92 11.46 -9.82
CA LYS A 125 -0.37 12.82 -9.63
C LYS A 125 1.14 12.84 -9.47
N ASP A 126 1.70 11.70 -9.11
CA ASP A 126 3.08 11.58 -8.67
C ASP A 126 3.74 10.30 -9.18
N ASN A 127 5.07 10.27 -9.04
CA ASN A 127 5.90 9.12 -9.35
C ASN A 127 5.58 7.90 -8.47
N ILE A 128 5.70 6.71 -9.07
CA ILE A 128 5.55 5.43 -8.37
C ILE A 128 6.61 5.33 -7.27
N ILE A 129 6.19 4.88 -6.08
CA ILE A 129 7.08 4.52 -4.98
C ILE A 129 7.42 3.04 -5.11
N LEU A 130 8.70 2.71 -5.04
CA LEU A 130 9.19 1.40 -5.46
C LEU A 130 10.21 0.88 -4.43
N VAL A 131 10.08 -0.38 -4.00
CA VAL A 131 11.13 -1.11 -3.26
C VAL A 131 11.62 -2.31 -4.07
N PRO A 132 12.90 -2.69 -3.98
CA PRO A 132 13.44 -3.81 -4.76
C PRO A 132 12.99 -5.17 -4.23
N GLY A 133 12.74 -6.10 -5.14
CA GLY A 133 12.65 -7.52 -4.87
C GLY A 133 13.91 -8.30 -5.24
N ASN A 134 13.95 -9.58 -4.89
CA ASN A 134 15.15 -10.38 -5.07
C ASN A 134 15.49 -10.60 -6.56
N HIS A 135 14.49 -10.69 -7.45
CA HIS A 135 14.73 -10.80 -8.89
C HIS A 135 15.20 -9.48 -9.52
N ASP A 136 14.95 -8.33 -8.89
CA ASP A 136 15.42 -7.03 -9.38
C ASP A 136 16.93 -6.85 -9.16
N VAL A 137 17.45 -7.44 -8.08
CA VAL A 137 18.83 -7.23 -7.62
C VAL A 137 19.75 -8.44 -7.85
N ARG A 138 19.21 -9.64 -8.07
CA ARG A 138 19.96 -10.90 -8.24
C ARG A 138 19.61 -11.54 -9.58
N SER A 139 20.58 -12.16 -10.25
CA SER A 139 20.31 -12.93 -11.48
C SER A 139 19.71 -14.28 -11.12
N SER A 140 18.52 -14.60 -11.64
CA SER A 140 17.79 -15.85 -11.33
C SER A 140 17.62 -16.11 -9.83
N GLY A 141 17.43 -15.05 -9.02
CA GLY A 141 17.33 -15.13 -7.56
C GLY A 141 18.66 -15.50 -6.84
N ASN A 142 19.76 -15.68 -7.56
CA ASN A 142 21.04 -16.14 -7.06
C ASN A 142 22.14 -15.06 -7.13
N ARG A 143 23.09 -15.09 -6.19
CA ARG A 143 24.35 -14.34 -6.24
C ARG A 143 25.38 -15.06 -7.14
N PHE A 144 25.12 -15.22 -8.44
CA PHE A 144 26.13 -15.71 -9.37
C PHE A 144 26.19 -14.87 -10.65
N GLY A 145 27.33 -14.21 -10.88
CA GLY A 145 27.68 -13.58 -12.17
C GLY A 145 27.59 -12.06 -12.23
N LYS A 146 28.43 -11.47 -13.09
CA LYS A 146 28.82 -10.05 -13.23
C LYS A 146 27.99 -9.01 -12.45
N LEU A 147 28.51 -8.75 -11.25
CA LEU A 147 28.30 -7.58 -10.39
C LEU A 147 27.88 -6.30 -11.15
N GLY A 148 26.68 -5.80 -10.86
CA GLY A 148 26.41 -4.37 -10.80
C GLY A 148 25.43 -3.77 -11.81
N GLU A 149 25.06 -4.43 -12.91
CA GLU A 149 24.11 -3.84 -13.88
C GLU A 149 22.64 -3.96 -13.45
N SER A 150 22.23 -5.10 -12.88
CA SER A 150 20.86 -5.33 -12.41
C SER A 150 20.46 -4.36 -11.28
N TYR A 151 21.32 -4.19 -10.26
CA TYR A 151 21.08 -3.21 -9.19
C TYR A 151 21.09 -1.76 -9.71
N LYS A 152 21.95 -1.41 -10.68
CA LYS A 152 21.97 -0.06 -11.28
C LYS A 152 20.71 0.26 -12.06
N ALA A 153 20.07 -0.74 -12.66
CA ALA A 153 18.78 -0.53 -13.31
C ALA A 153 17.71 -0.10 -12.30
N PHE A 154 17.81 -0.54 -11.05
CA PHE A 154 16.80 -0.25 -10.03
C PHE A 154 17.16 0.90 -9.08
N SER A 155 18.44 1.05 -8.73
CA SER A 155 18.91 1.90 -7.63
C SER A 155 18.54 3.37 -7.77
N ASN A 156 18.38 3.86 -9.00
CA ASN A 156 18.02 5.25 -9.25
C ASN A 156 16.52 5.53 -9.05
N LEU A 157 15.71 4.48 -8.90
CA LEU A 157 14.25 4.56 -8.78
C LEU A 157 13.78 4.40 -7.33
N TRP A 158 14.56 3.72 -6.49
CA TRP A 158 14.27 3.54 -5.08
C TRP A 158 14.70 4.75 -4.26
N GLN A 159 13.86 5.15 -3.32
CA GLN A 159 14.17 6.17 -2.31
C GLN A 159 13.81 5.59 -0.93
N PRO A 160 14.68 5.70 0.09
CA PRO A 160 14.46 5.08 1.40
C PRO A 160 13.30 5.70 2.18
N THR A 161 12.99 6.97 1.93
CA THR A 161 11.86 7.68 2.54
C THR A 161 11.18 8.54 1.48
N VAL A 162 9.87 8.41 1.35
CA VAL A 162 9.05 9.29 0.49
C VAL A 162 7.97 9.95 1.34
N VAL A 163 7.88 11.27 1.27
CA VAL A 163 6.89 12.06 1.99
C VAL A 163 5.86 12.59 1.01
N ASP A 164 4.59 12.31 1.27
CA ASP A 164 3.48 12.83 0.48
C ASP A 164 2.65 13.78 1.35
N HIS A 165 2.81 15.09 1.14
CA HIS A 165 2.14 16.11 1.93
C HIS A 165 0.65 16.26 1.61
N ASP A 166 0.20 15.93 0.40
CA ASP A 166 -1.23 15.93 0.06
C ASP A 166 -1.92 14.75 0.76
N MET A 167 -1.23 13.60 0.83
CA MET A 167 -1.75 12.44 1.54
C MET A 167 -1.58 12.48 3.06
N LYS A 168 -0.72 13.36 3.56
CA LYS A 168 -0.21 13.32 4.94
C LYS A 168 0.31 11.92 5.31
N ALA A 169 1.15 11.37 4.43
CA ALA A 169 1.73 10.04 4.60
C ALA A 169 3.25 10.06 4.42
N ILE A 170 3.93 9.16 5.14
CA ILE A 170 5.37 8.89 4.99
C ILE A 170 5.54 7.42 4.65
N PHE A 171 6.11 7.14 3.49
CA PHE A 171 6.44 5.79 3.04
C PHE A 171 7.91 5.47 3.38
N LEU A 172 8.11 4.45 4.20
CA LEU A 172 9.40 3.97 4.67
C LEU A 172 9.79 2.76 3.85
N CYS A 173 10.70 2.95 2.90
CA CYS A 173 10.95 2.03 1.80
C CYS A 173 12.24 1.25 2.05
N PHE A 174 12.15 -0.01 2.48
CA PHE A 174 13.33 -0.81 2.81
C PHE A 174 13.73 -1.74 1.68
N ASP A 175 15.03 -1.82 1.43
CA ASP A 175 15.62 -2.86 0.58
C ASP A 175 15.79 -4.12 1.42
N SER A 176 14.77 -4.99 1.37
CA SER A 176 14.83 -6.30 2.03
C SER A 176 15.75 -7.31 1.33
N CYS A 177 16.44 -6.93 0.25
CA CYS A 177 17.32 -7.78 -0.53
C CYS A 177 18.82 -7.50 -0.29
N GLU A 178 19.16 -6.42 0.45
CA GLU A 178 20.53 -5.98 0.76
C GLU A 178 21.36 -7.11 1.39
N GLU A 179 20.77 -7.80 2.37
CA GLU A 179 21.37 -8.90 3.12
C GLU A 179 20.49 -10.15 3.02
N GLY A 180 21.09 -11.32 2.79
CA GLY A 180 20.39 -12.59 2.61
C GLY A 180 20.91 -13.42 1.45
N SER A 181 20.55 -14.71 1.42
CA SER A 181 20.80 -15.61 0.28
C SER A 181 19.47 -16.11 -0.30
N PHE A 182 19.41 -16.32 -1.61
CA PHE A 182 18.24 -16.84 -2.34
C PHE A 182 16.98 -15.96 -2.23
N ALA A 183 15.96 -16.46 -1.53
CA ALA A 183 14.64 -15.86 -1.28
C ALA A 183 14.49 -15.37 0.17
N ARG A 184 15.58 -15.34 0.94
CA ARG A 184 15.57 -14.75 2.29
C ARG A 184 15.78 -13.26 2.20
N GLY A 185 14.92 -12.53 2.90
CA GLY A 185 15.02 -11.09 3.05
C GLY A 185 15.52 -10.69 4.42
N ARG A 186 16.11 -9.51 4.53
CA ARG A 186 16.48 -8.89 5.79
C ARG A 186 16.48 -7.38 5.63
N VAL A 187 16.04 -6.68 6.67
CA VAL A 187 16.33 -5.25 6.81
C VAL A 187 17.44 -5.11 7.84
N SER A 188 18.56 -4.50 7.46
CA SER A 188 19.71 -4.36 8.34
C SER A 188 19.47 -3.30 9.43
N GLN A 189 20.22 -3.38 10.54
CA GLN A 189 20.20 -2.32 11.56
C GLN A 189 20.60 -0.97 10.96
N ASN A 190 21.55 -0.97 10.01
CA ASN A 190 22.01 0.24 9.34
C ASN A 190 20.90 0.89 8.51
N GLN A 191 20.12 0.12 7.75
CA GLN A 191 18.95 0.65 7.05
C GLN A 191 17.93 1.26 8.02
N ARG A 192 17.62 0.57 9.13
CA ARG A 192 16.72 1.10 10.17
C ARG A 192 17.23 2.41 10.79
N LEU A 193 18.53 2.50 11.09
CA LEU A 193 19.16 3.73 11.61
C LEU A 193 19.18 4.87 10.59
N ALA A 194 19.40 4.55 9.31
CA ALA A 194 19.39 5.53 8.23
C ALA A 194 17.99 6.12 8.02
N VAL A 195 16.96 5.27 7.95
CA VAL A 195 15.56 5.71 7.83
C VAL A 195 15.13 6.48 9.08
N ALA A 196 15.49 5.99 10.27
CA ALA A 196 15.29 6.69 11.53
C ALA A 196 15.81 8.15 11.49
N SER A 197 17.08 8.31 11.10
CA SER A 197 17.72 9.62 11.02
C SER A 197 17.02 10.54 10.01
N GLN A 198 16.53 9.99 8.89
CA GLN A 198 15.80 10.75 7.88
C GLN A 198 14.44 11.23 8.39
N ILE A 199 13.68 10.36 9.08
CA ILE A 199 12.40 10.74 9.70
C ILE A 199 12.62 11.83 10.76
N ASP A 200 13.62 11.66 11.62
CA ASP A 200 13.87 12.58 12.72
C ASP A 200 14.27 13.97 12.18
N ALA A 201 15.12 14.02 11.15
CA ALA A 201 15.49 15.25 10.46
C ALA A 201 14.29 15.89 9.72
N LEU A 202 13.43 15.08 9.09
CA LEU A 202 12.20 15.55 8.44
C LEU A 202 11.27 16.21 9.46
N ILE A 203 10.99 15.55 10.58
CA ILE A 203 10.09 16.07 11.63
C ILE A 203 10.69 17.33 12.27
N GLN A 204 12.01 17.38 12.48
CA GLN A 204 12.66 18.58 12.99
C GLN A 204 12.46 19.78 12.05
N LYS A 205 12.50 19.56 10.73
CA LYS A 205 12.32 20.60 9.71
C LYS A 205 10.84 20.97 9.51
N SER A 206 9.96 19.98 9.58
CA SER A 206 8.52 20.07 9.33
C SER A 206 7.76 19.33 10.43
N PRO A 207 7.53 19.96 11.60
CA PRO A 207 6.91 19.31 12.77
C PRO A 207 5.55 18.68 12.49
N GLU A 208 4.79 19.21 11.54
CA GLU A 208 3.51 18.67 11.09
C GLU A 208 3.62 17.24 10.53
N CYS A 209 4.80 16.80 10.06
CA CYS A 209 5.04 15.45 9.58
C CYS A 209 5.02 14.41 10.72
N ALA A 210 5.09 14.83 11.99
CA ALA A 210 4.90 13.93 13.12
C ALA A 210 3.51 13.28 13.11
N GLU A 211 2.50 13.99 12.58
CA GLU A 211 1.10 13.56 12.50
C GLU A 211 0.77 12.84 11.18
N TYR A 212 1.78 12.49 10.38
CA TYR A 212 1.56 11.79 9.11
C TYR A 212 1.46 10.28 9.33
N THR A 213 0.59 9.63 8.55
CA THR A 213 0.48 8.17 8.58
C THR A 213 1.77 7.55 8.05
N ARG A 214 2.39 6.65 8.82
CA ARG A 214 3.63 5.96 8.42
C ARG A 214 3.31 4.57 7.89
N ILE A 215 3.80 4.28 6.69
CA ILE A 215 3.59 3.02 5.98
C ILE A 215 4.96 2.45 5.62
N ALA A 216 5.27 1.24 6.08
CA ALA A 216 6.50 0.57 5.69
C ALA A 216 6.27 -0.25 4.41
N LEU A 217 7.21 -0.18 3.48
CA LEU A 217 7.24 -0.97 2.25
C LEU A 217 8.47 -1.88 2.30
N VAL A 218 8.24 -3.18 2.11
CA VAL A 218 9.29 -4.22 2.00
C VAL A 218 8.91 -5.15 0.85
N HIS A 219 9.83 -5.98 0.34
CA HIS A 219 9.45 -7.02 -0.61
C HIS A 219 9.15 -8.34 0.12
N HIS A 220 10.10 -8.83 0.92
CA HIS A 220 9.96 -10.09 1.65
C HIS A 220 8.98 -9.96 2.82
N HIS A 221 8.19 -11.02 3.06
CA HIS A 221 7.17 -11.08 4.11
C HIS A 221 7.78 -11.04 5.53
N PRO A 222 7.44 -10.05 6.39
CA PRO A 222 8.13 -9.80 7.66
C PRO A 222 7.55 -10.52 8.89
N LEU A 223 6.77 -11.58 8.74
CA LEU A 223 6.26 -12.38 9.88
C LEU A 223 6.86 -13.80 9.90
N PRO A 224 6.90 -14.46 11.07
CA PRO A 224 7.31 -15.87 11.17
C PRO A 224 6.43 -16.77 10.31
N PHE A 225 7.01 -17.86 9.81
CA PHE A 225 6.32 -18.83 8.95
C PHE A 225 5.14 -19.53 9.66
N ASP A 226 5.21 -19.68 10.98
CA ASP A 226 4.23 -20.44 11.76
C ASP A 226 3.01 -19.59 12.21
N GLU A 227 3.03 -18.28 11.94
CA GLU A 227 1.99 -17.34 12.32
C GLU A 227 1.01 -17.05 11.16
N GLU A 228 0.91 -17.92 10.15
CA GLU A 228 0.00 -17.75 9.00
C GLU A 228 -1.49 -17.80 9.42
N PRO A 229 -2.22 -16.67 9.52
CA PRO A 229 -3.66 -16.68 9.75
C PRO A 229 -4.38 -16.67 8.41
N GLU A 230 -5.60 -17.19 8.44
CA GLU A 230 -6.56 -17.39 7.37
C GLU A 230 -6.48 -16.38 6.20
N ALA A 231 -5.66 -16.72 5.20
CA ALA A 231 -6.13 -16.91 3.84
C ALA A 231 -7.67 -17.10 3.82
N THR A 232 -8.43 -16.22 3.13
CA THR A 232 -9.90 -16.30 3.13
C THR A 232 -10.36 -17.75 2.90
N ALA A 233 -11.44 -18.20 3.56
CA ALA A 233 -11.86 -19.61 3.56
C ALA A 233 -12.04 -20.23 2.15
N LEU A 234 -12.22 -19.39 1.12
CA LEU A 234 -12.24 -19.78 -0.28
C LEU A 234 -10.82 -19.94 -0.88
N TYR A 235 -9.90 -19.03 -0.56
CA TYR A 235 -8.50 -19.05 -1.01
C TYR A 235 -7.71 -20.20 -0.37
N GLN A 236 -7.95 -20.56 0.90
CA GLN A 236 -7.41 -21.79 1.50
C GLN A 236 -7.74 -23.03 0.67
N ARG A 237 -8.97 -23.14 0.15
CA ARG A 237 -9.40 -24.31 -0.65
C ARG A 237 -8.68 -24.41 -1.99
N VAL A 238 -8.38 -23.29 -2.63
CA VAL A 238 -7.71 -23.27 -3.94
C VAL A 238 -6.20 -23.48 -3.76
N VAL A 239 -5.57 -22.78 -2.82
CA VAL A 239 -4.11 -22.80 -2.68
C VAL A 239 -3.59 -24.06 -1.99
N GLN A 240 -4.28 -24.60 -0.99
CA GLN A 240 -3.89 -25.88 -0.36
C GLN A 240 -3.95 -27.06 -1.34
N SER A 241 -4.72 -26.95 -2.43
CA SER A 241 -4.82 -28.00 -3.45
C SER A 241 -3.69 -27.96 -4.50
N ILE A 242 -2.90 -26.88 -4.55
CA ILE A 242 -1.92 -26.63 -5.62
C ILE A 242 -0.48 -26.47 -5.09
N PHE A 243 -0.27 -25.95 -3.87
CA PHE A 243 1.05 -25.60 -3.35
C PHE A 243 1.41 -26.36 -2.06
N PRO A 244 2.44 -27.24 -2.08
CA PRO A 244 3.03 -27.80 -0.85
C PRO A 244 3.80 -26.71 -0.07
N ALA A 245 3.71 -26.76 1.25
CA ALA A 245 4.25 -25.78 2.21
C ALA A 245 5.67 -25.23 1.88
N ASP A 246 5.76 -23.91 1.77
CA ASP A 246 6.95 -23.12 1.42
C ASP A 246 8.08 -23.19 2.46
N GLN A 247 8.95 -24.20 2.37
CA GLN A 247 10.04 -24.44 3.34
C GLN A 247 11.31 -23.55 3.24
N PHE A 248 11.36 -22.46 2.44
CA PHE A 248 12.66 -21.78 2.19
C PHE A 248 12.69 -20.24 2.22
N VAL A 249 11.63 -19.57 2.70
CA VAL A 249 11.48 -18.11 2.60
C VAL A 249 11.33 -17.49 3.99
N ALA A 250 12.45 -17.18 4.65
CA ALA A 250 12.47 -16.54 5.96
C ALA A 250 12.92 -15.08 5.83
N PHE A 251 12.20 -14.16 6.46
CA PHE A 251 12.66 -12.81 6.72
C PHE A 251 13.52 -12.83 7.99
N GLU A 252 14.82 -12.68 7.83
CA GLU A 252 15.78 -12.67 8.93
C GLU A 252 15.61 -11.38 9.76
N ASP A 253 15.68 -11.51 11.08
CA ASP A 253 15.43 -10.42 12.05
C ASP A 253 14.04 -9.77 11.95
N ASN A 254 13.02 -10.53 11.57
CA ASN A 254 11.62 -10.08 11.54
C ASN A 254 11.18 -9.38 12.84
N GLU A 255 11.48 -9.94 14.01
CA GLU A 255 11.15 -9.34 15.31
C GLU A 255 11.77 -7.95 15.48
N ALA A 256 13.04 -7.79 15.09
CA ALA A 256 13.73 -6.51 15.22
C ALA A 256 13.18 -5.46 14.25
N PHE A 257 12.74 -5.89 13.06
CA PHE A 257 12.08 -5.02 12.10
C PHE A 257 10.69 -4.60 12.57
N ASN A 258 9.84 -5.56 12.98
CA ASN A 258 8.48 -5.29 13.45
C ASN A 258 8.47 -4.39 14.69
N ARG A 259 9.35 -4.68 15.66
CA ARG A 259 9.52 -3.84 16.85
C ARG A 259 10.01 -2.44 16.49
N TRP A 260 10.86 -2.30 15.48
CA TRP A 260 11.28 -0.98 15.03
C TRP A 260 10.12 -0.22 14.38
N CYS A 261 9.31 -0.89 13.55
CA CYS A 261 8.11 -0.32 12.95
C CYS A 261 7.14 0.17 14.03
N GLU A 262 6.88 -0.64 15.05
CA GLU A 262 6.06 -0.29 16.21
C GLU A 262 6.60 0.96 16.92
N ASN A 263 7.88 0.96 17.32
CA ASN A 263 8.52 2.11 18.00
C ASN A 263 8.57 3.39 17.15
N ARG A 264 8.29 3.29 15.84
CA ARG A 264 8.22 4.42 14.91
C ARG A 264 6.78 4.75 14.50
N ASP A 265 5.77 4.20 15.18
CA ASP A 265 4.34 4.34 14.91
C ASP A 265 3.95 4.00 13.46
N VAL A 266 4.61 3.02 12.85
CA VAL A 266 4.19 2.47 11.56
C VAL A 266 2.81 1.84 11.73
N SER A 267 1.84 2.29 10.94
CA SER A 267 0.45 1.83 11.06
C SER A 267 0.12 0.67 10.11
N LEU A 268 0.95 0.44 9.09
CA LEU A 268 0.71 -0.53 8.03
C LEU A 268 2.05 -0.95 7.39
N ILE A 269 2.22 -2.25 7.12
CA ILE A 269 3.35 -2.80 6.37
C ILE A 269 2.84 -3.43 5.09
N LEU A 270 3.34 -2.99 3.93
CA LEU A 270 3.00 -3.53 2.61
C LEU A 270 4.17 -4.34 2.07
N HIS A 271 3.88 -5.53 1.53
CA HIS A 271 4.88 -6.44 0.99
C HIS A 271 4.44 -7.24 -0.25
N GLY A 272 5.41 -7.99 -0.81
CA GLY A 272 5.28 -8.85 -1.99
C GLY A 272 5.78 -10.28 -1.74
N HIS A 273 6.48 -10.84 -2.73
CA HIS A 273 7.33 -12.04 -2.69
C HIS A 273 6.59 -13.39 -2.61
N LYS A 274 5.49 -13.46 -1.87
CA LYS A 274 4.74 -14.71 -1.69
C LYS A 274 3.83 -15.06 -2.86
N HIS A 275 3.72 -14.18 -3.87
CA HIS A 275 2.82 -14.28 -5.04
C HIS A 275 1.33 -14.47 -4.73
N SER A 276 0.98 -14.45 -3.45
CA SER A 276 -0.32 -14.80 -2.91
C SER A 276 -0.83 -13.69 -1.99
N PRO A 277 -2.02 -13.13 -2.26
CA PRO A 277 -2.63 -12.10 -1.43
C PRO A 277 -2.83 -12.61 -0.01
N ARG A 278 -2.45 -11.80 0.97
CA ARG A 278 -2.54 -12.20 2.38
C ARG A 278 -2.54 -11.01 3.30
N GLN A 279 -3.00 -11.26 4.51
CA GLN A 279 -2.89 -10.30 5.59
C GLN A 279 -2.68 -11.01 6.92
N ALA A 280 -1.94 -10.36 7.80
CA ALA A 280 -1.70 -10.82 9.15
C ALA A 280 -1.40 -9.63 10.05
N TRP A 281 -1.61 -9.78 11.35
CA TRP A 281 -1.30 -8.75 12.32
C TRP A 281 -0.01 -9.13 13.04
N THR A 282 0.85 -8.15 13.30
CA THR A 282 1.89 -8.30 14.32
C THR A 282 1.24 -8.40 15.70
N ASP A 283 1.96 -8.93 16.68
CA ASP A 283 1.53 -8.93 18.09
C ASP A 283 1.14 -7.54 18.59
N ASP A 284 1.86 -6.52 18.13
CA ASP A 284 1.66 -5.11 18.50
C ASP A 284 0.58 -4.40 17.66
N GLY A 285 -0.18 -5.14 16.85
CA GLY A 285 -1.35 -4.62 16.14
C GLY A 285 -1.05 -3.82 14.87
N ILE A 286 0.08 -4.07 14.19
CA ILE A 286 0.36 -3.54 12.86
C ILE A 286 -0.16 -4.53 11.82
N LEU A 287 -0.96 -4.07 10.86
CA LEU A 287 -1.37 -4.93 9.74
C LEU A 287 -0.22 -5.07 8.74
N VAL A 288 0.10 -6.31 8.40
CA VAL A 288 1.03 -6.72 7.35
C VAL A 288 0.21 -7.22 6.17
N VAL A 289 0.38 -6.62 5.00
CA VAL A 289 -0.42 -6.86 3.80
C VAL A 289 0.48 -7.31 2.65
N GLY A 290 0.20 -8.47 2.10
CA GLY A 290 0.83 -8.97 0.88
C GLY A 290 -0.11 -8.81 -0.31
N CYS A 291 0.35 -8.14 -1.36
CA CYS A 291 -0.44 -7.87 -2.57
C CYS A 291 -0.77 -9.14 -3.38
N GLY A 292 0.04 -10.19 -3.25
CA GLY A 292 0.09 -11.27 -4.24
C GLY A 292 0.84 -10.86 -5.49
N SER A 293 0.58 -11.51 -6.63
CA SER A 293 1.20 -11.15 -7.91
C SER A 293 0.25 -10.34 -8.78
N THR A 294 0.68 -9.12 -9.16
CA THR A 294 -0.07 -8.30 -10.11
C THR A 294 -0.22 -8.98 -11.46
N THR A 295 0.75 -9.80 -11.84
CA THR A 295 0.76 -10.48 -13.15
C THR A 295 0.33 -11.94 -13.10
N GLY A 296 0.00 -12.45 -11.90
CA GLY A 296 -0.41 -13.84 -11.70
C GLY A 296 0.67 -14.82 -12.16
N VAL A 297 1.93 -14.53 -11.79
CA VAL A 297 3.06 -15.42 -12.05
C VAL A 297 2.85 -16.76 -11.33
N GLU A 298 3.41 -17.85 -11.86
CA GLU A 298 3.25 -19.19 -11.27
C GLU A 298 1.79 -19.68 -11.18
N ALA A 299 0.98 -19.27 -12.16
CA ALA A 299 -0.46 -19.58 -12.22
C ALA A 299 -1.26 -19.11 -10.98
N THR A 300 -0.78 -18.06 -10.30
CA THR A 300 -1.55 -17.36 -9.26
C THR A 300 -2.58 -16.41 -9.88
N PRO A 301 -3.60 -15.98 -9.10
CA PRO A 301 -4.54 -14.94 -9.52
C PRO A 301 -3.82 -13.63 -9.89
N LEU A 302 -4.42 -12.81 -10.77
CA LEU A 302 -3.96 -11.42 -10.94
C LEU A 302 -4.45 -10.62 -9.74
N CYS A 303 -3.58 -9.87 -9.07
CA CYS A 303 -3.91 -9.22 -7.81
C CYS A 303 -3.53 -7.73 -7.77
N TYR A 304 -4.32 -6.92 -7.09
CA TYR A 304 -3.85 -5.62 -6.59
C TYR A 304 -4.64 -5.27 -5.32
N ASP A 305 -4.05 -4.41 -4.49
CA ASP A 305 -4.74 -3.88 -3.32
C ASP A 305 -4.99 -2.38 -3.45
N LEU A 306 -6.08 -1.92 -2.85
CA LEU A 306 -6.37 -0.50 -2.64
C LEU A 306 -6.29 -0.18 -1.15
N VAL A 307 -5.30 0.62 -0.77
CA VAL A 307 -5.16 1.16 0.57
C VAL A 307 -5.77 2.55 0.60
N THR A 308 -6.86 2.72 1.33
CA THR A 308 -7.48 4.02 1.56
C THR A 308 -7.05 4.57 2.91
N LEU A 309 -6.56 5.79 2.95
CA LEU A 309 -6.11 6.51 4.14
C LEU A 309 -7.05 7.68 4.42
N ASP A 310 -7.33 7.93 5.69
CA ASP A 310 -7.94 9.17 6.17
C ASP A 310 -6.85 10.08 6.75
N PRO A 311 -6.47 11.18 6.07
CA PRO A 311 -5.42 12.08 6.52
C PRO A 311 -5.71 12.81 7.85
N ASP A 312 -6.97 12.85 8.28
CA ASP A 312 -7.37 13.55 9.51
C ASP A 312 -7.39 12.60 10.73
N THR A 313 -7.65 11.31 10.53
CA THR A 313 -7.76 10.32 11.62
C THR A 313 -6.68 9.25 11.63
N GLN A 314 -5.83 9.24 10.59
CA GLN A 314 -4.85 8.19 10.30
C GLN A 314 -5.45 6.77 10.17
N ALA A 315 -6.78 6.66 10.14
CA ALA A 315 -7.47 5.41 9.89
C ALA A 315 -7.21 4.98 8.44
N TRP A 316 -7.18 3.68 8.23
CA TRP A 316 -6.97 3.11 6.91
C TRP A 316 -7.89 1.91 6.67
N SER A 317 -8.09 1.59 5.40
CA SER A 317 -8.70 0.34 4.97
C SER A 317 -7.95 -0.24 3.79
N VAL A 318 -7.86 -1.56 3.70
CA VAL A 318 -7.22 -2.29 2.61
C VAL A 318 -8.26 -3.17 1.93
N ALA A 319 -8.42 -3.00 0.62
CA ALA A 319 -9.34 -3.78 -0.19
C ALA A 319 -8.58 -4.61 -1.22
N PHE A 320 -8.81 -5.92 -1.22
CA PHE A 320 -8.10 -6.90 -2.05
C PHE A 320 -8.89 -7.22 -3.31
N TYR A 321 -8.27 -7.08 -4.49
CA TYR A 321 -8.92 -7.32 -5.78
C TYR A 321 -8.22 -8.39 -6.59
N PHE A 322 -8.94 -9.46 -6.96
CA PHE A 322 -8.37 -10.58 -7.74
C PHE A 322 -9.14 -10.84 -9.03
N ASP A 323 -8.43 -11.17 -10.10
CA ASP A 323 -8.91 -12.04 -11.17
C ASP A 323 -8.49 -13.47 -10.84
N GLU A 324 -9.42 -14.25 -10.26
CA GLU A 324 -9.17 -15.55 -9.63
C GLU A 324 -8.55 -16.59 -10.58
N HIS A 325 -8.89 -16.53 -11.86
CA HIS A 325 -8.42 -17.50 -12.86
C HIS A 325 -7.26 -16.94 -13.70
N ALA A 326 -6.93 -15.66 -13.52
CA ALA A 326 -5.95 -14.94 -14.31
C ALA A 326 -6.14 -15.09 -15.83
N ASP A 327 -7.41 -15.22 -16.24
CA ASP A 327 -7.84 -15.47 -17.62
C ASP A 327 -8.48 -14.23 -18.27
N GLY A 328 -8.57 -13.13 -17.53
CA GLY A 328 -9.15 -11.87 -17.98
C GLY A 328 -10.64 -11.73 -17.64
N GLY A 329 -11.21 -12.64 -16.85
CA GLY A 329 -12.60 -12.60 -16.38
C GLY A 329 -12.97 -11.38 -15.54
N GLY A 330 -11.98 -10.62 -15.03
CA GLY A 330 -12.20 -9.36 -14.34
C GLY A 330 -11.82 -9.39 -12.87
N PHE A 331 -11.25 -8.28 -12.39
CA PHE A 331 -10.95 -8.08 -10.97
C PHE A 331 -12.23 -7.91 -10.14
N ARG A 332 -12.33 -8.65 -9.05
CA ARG A 332 -13.43 -8.56 -8.08
C ARG A 332 -12.90 -8.28 -6.69
N LEU A 333 -13.67 -7.51 -5.90
CA LEU A 333 -13.37 -7.29 -4.48
C LEU A 333 -13.57 -8.59 -3.71
N GLN A 334 -12.56 -9.01 -2.96
CA GLN A 334 -12.55 -10.29 -2.25
C GLN A 334 -12.67 -10.13 -0.74
N SER A 335 -11.95 -9.16 -0.17
CA SER A 335 -12.03 -8.85 1.26
C SER A 335 -11.65 -7.40 1.53
N VAL A 336 -12.03 -6.92 2.70
CA VAL A 336 -11.69 -5.59 3.20
C VAL A 336 -11.23 -5.69 4.65
N SER A 337 -10.10 -5.07 4.96
CA SER A 337 -9.62 -4.85 6.33
C SER A 337 -9.60 -3.37 6.65
N LEU A 338 -9.74 -3.05 7.93
CA LEU A 338 -9.87 -1.67 8.40
C LEU A 338 -9.22 -1.50 9.76
N SER A 339 -8.62 -0.34 9.99
CA SER A 339 -8.14 0.09 11.30
C SER A 339 -9.11 1.04 11.98
N ALA A 340 -8.97 1.15 13.30
CA ALA A 340 -9.63 2.19 14.06
C ALA A 340 -8.88 3.53 13.89
N PRO A 341 -9.58 4.67 13.96
CA PRO A 341 -8.97 5.99 14.08
C PRO A 341 -7.95 6.07 15.22
N LYS A 342 -6.82 6.74 14.99
CA LYS A 342 -5.93 7.21 16.07
C LYS A 342 -6.56 8.50 16.62
N ASN A 343 -6.92 8.48 17.92
CA ASN A 343 -7.70 9.54 18.59
C ASN A 343 -6.93 10.84 18.76
#